data_AF-A0A9E3WMG8-F1
#
_entry.id   AF-A0A9E3WMG8-F1
#
_cell.length_a   1.000
_cell.length_b   1.000
_cell.length_c   1.000
_cell.angle_alpha   90.00
_cell.angle_beta   90.00
_cell.angle_gamma   90.00
#
_symmetry.space_group_name_H-M   'P 1'
#
loop_
_entity.id
_entity.type
_entity.pdbx_description
1 polymer ?
#
loop_
_entity_poly.entity_id
_entity_poly.type
_entity_poly.pdbx_seq_one_letter_code
_entity_poly.pdbx_strand_id
1 'polypeptide(L)'
;MCRLDTITCITCLLVHTVVVSYTPAAESPEPKPVSFELQVQPIMAARGCSTGACHGKQRGQNGFQLSLLGFDSEFDYAALTMNARGRRVFPAAPDESLLLLKATGQAPHGGGQRFSVDSAEYRILRDWIVAGLPRRLPDEPTLTAVTAAPTEKFMKPGETLQLQVTAHYSDGSTEDVTRMAMFQSNESAIVSVNDDGLIEAGPIPGEASIMARYMNVIATCNVAIPLAGEVPADLYAKLPRLNFIDELVWQKLESLGITPSGPIDDAKFMRRVYIDIIGTLPTPEETRTFLADPATDKRQALVDRLLDRPEYAEHWANKWVDLLRPNPYRVGIKAVLNYDHWIRDSFRKNKPYDQFVRELISAQGSTWHNGAATLFRDRRSPDEITTLVTQLFLGIRLECAKCHHHPFEVYGQEDFYSFAAYFAKVGRKGTGLS
;
A
#
# COMPACT_ATOMS: atom_id res chain seq x y z
N MET A 1 6.21 -91.67 -8.92
CA MET A 1 6.82 -92.37 -10.07
C MET A 1 7.27 -91.33 -11.08
N CYS A 2 8.49 -91.50 -11.60
CA CYS A 2 9.21 -90.60 -12.50
C CYS A 2 8.42 -90.14 -13.73
N ARG A 3 8.67 -88.91 -14.23
CA ARG A 3 9.67 -88.62 -15.27
C ARG A 3 9.75 -87.12 -15.55
N LEU A 4 10.98 -86.64 -15.75
CA LEU A 4 11.31 -85.37 -16.40
C LEU A 4 10.76 -85.36 -17.83
N ASP A 5 10.38 -84.18 -18.33
CA ASP A 5 10.73 -83.79 -19.69
C ASP A 5 10.69 -82.25 -19.87
N THR A 6 11.69 -81.80 -20.61
CA THR A 6 12.19 -80.46 -20.85
C THR A 6 11.29 -79.68 -21.82
N ILE A 7 10.89 -78.44 -21.50
CA ILE A 7 10.26 -77.53 -22.47
C ILE A 7 11.08 -76.25 -22.61
N THR A 8 11.54 -76.08 -23.84
CA THR A 8 12.33 -75.00 -24.44
C THR A 8 11.60 -73.66 -24.36
N CYS A 9 12.26 -72.63 -23.85
CA CYS A 9 11.76 -71.25 -23.80
C CYS A 9 12.22 -70.51 -25.07
N ILE A 10 11.29 -70.18 -25.97
CA ILE A 10 11.55 -69.35 -27.16
C ILE A 10 11.28 -67.90 -26.77
N THR A 11 12.34 -67.10 -26.69
CA THR A 11 12.32 -65.65 -26.49
C THR A 11 12.02 -64.94 -27.81
N CYS A 12 10.83 -64.34 -27.94
CA CYS A 12 10.52 -63.37 -29.00
C CYS A 12 11.14 -62.00 -28.65
N LEU A 13 12.14 -61.56 -29.43
CA LEU A 13 12.62 -60.18 -29.44
C LEU A 13 11.64 -59.30 -30.23
N LEU A 14 10.91 -58.42 -29.53
CA LEU A 14 10.19 -57.30 -30.12
C LEU A 14 11.15 -56.10 -30.23
N VAL A 15 11.62 -55.82 -31.45
CA VAL A 15 12.39 -54.61 -31.77
C VAL A 15 11.43 -53.43 -31.80
N HIS A 16 11.46 -52.57 -30.77
CA HIS A 16 10.79 -51.27 -30.81
C HIS A 16 11.66 -50.28 -31.58
N THR A 17 11.24 -49.95 -32.80
CA THR A 17 11.80 -48.85 -33.58
C THR A 17 11.33 -47.54 -32.96
N VAL A 18 12.21 -46.84 -32.24
CA VAL A 18 11.94 -45.48 -31.75
C VAL A 18 12.05 -44.52 -32.93
N VAL A 19 10.92 -44.02 -33.41
CA VAL A 19 10.88 -42.88 -34.35
C VAL A 19 11.17 -41.63 -33.53
N VAL A 20 12.39 -41.11 -33.62
CA VAL A 20 12.75 -39.80 -33.08
C VAL A 20 12.20 -38.75 -34.03
N SER A 21 11.03 -38.20 -33.73
CA SER A 21 10.52 -37.00 -34.38
C SER A 21 11.40 -35.80 -33.98
N TYR A 22 12.17 -35.29 -34.93
CA TYR A 22 12.91 -34.04 -34.81
C TYR A 22 11.91 -32.87 -34.82
N THR A 23 11.62 -32.32 -33.65
CA THR A 23 11.02 -30.98 -33.54
C THR A 23 12.10 -29.97 -33.91
N PRO A 24 11.89 -29.13 -34.94
CA PRO A 24 12.83 -28.04 -35.20
C PRO A 24 12.91 -27.16 -33.96
N ALA A 25 14.12 -26.74 -33.60
CA ALA A 25 14.34 -25.74 -32.57
C ALA A 25 13.46 -24.52 -32.88
N ALA A 26 12.69 -24.07 -31.87
CA ALA A 26 11.96 -22.82 -31.97
C ALA A 26 12.94 -21.72 -32.43
N GLU A 27 12.58 -20.99 -33.47
CA GLU A 27 13.27 -19.75 -33.82
C GLU A 27 13.44 -18.92 -32.55
N SER A 28 14.66 -18.41 -32.32
CA SER A 28 14.92 -17.40 -31.31
C SER A 28 13.88 -16.29 -31.51
N PRO A 29 13.04 -15.96 -30.51
CA PRO A 29 12.06 -14.90 -30.69
C PRO A 29 12.78 -13.64 -31.15
N GLU A 30 12.25 -12.98 -32.19
CA GLU A 30 12.77 -11.68 -32.61
C GLU A 30 12.90 -10.77 -31.36
N PRO A 31 14.01 -10.03 -31.22
CA PRO A 31 14.19 -9.16 -30.07
C PRO A 31 13.02 -8.19 -30.01
N LYS A 32 12.24 -8.27 -28.93
CA LYS A 32 11.10 -7.36 -28.72
C LYS A 32 11.62 -5.92 -28.80
N PRO A 33 10.95 -5.03 -29.54
CA PRO A 33 11.35 -3.64 -29.59
C PRO A 33 11.30 -3.03 -28.18
N VAL A 34 12.32 -2.26 -27.83
CA VAL A 34 12.55 -1.73 -26.48
C VAL A 34 12.37 -0.23 -26.47
N SER A 35 11.61 0.30 -25.51
CA SER A 35 11.49 1.72 -25.24
C SER A 35 12.02 2.11 -23.87
N PHE A 36 12.26 3.41 -23.70
CA PHE A 36 12.63 3.92 -22.40
C PHE A 36 11.50 3.72 -21.37
N GLU A 37 10.27 4.06 -21.76
CA GLU A 37 9.12 4.14 -20.85
C GLU A 37 8.66 2.76 -20.35
N LEU A 38 8.56 1.76 -21.24
CA LEU A 38 8.04 0.44 -20.85
C LEU A 38 9.11 -0.54 -20.39
N GLN A 39 10.38 -0.38 -20.77
CA GLN A 39 11.41 -1.36 -20.39
C GLN A 39 12.52 -0.75 -19.53
N VAL A 40 13.15 0.34 -19.97
CA VAL A 40 14.36 0.86 -19.30
C VAL A 40 14.06 1.51 -17.95
N GLN A 41 13.09 2.41 -17.89
CA GLN A 41 12.74 3.12 -16.66
C GLN A 41 12.24 2.16 -15.56
N PRO A 42 11.36 1.18 -15.84
CA PRO A 42 10.98 0.17 -14.86
C PRO A 42 12.16 -0.64 -14.31
N ILE A 43 13.09 -1.08 -15.17
CA ILE A 43 14.31 -1.77 -14.72
C ILE A 43 15.13 -0.88 -13.79
N MET A 44 15.29 0.40 -14.13
CA MET A 44 16.01 1.35 -13.28
C MET A 44 15.34 1.52 -11.91
N ALA A 45 14.01 1.53 -11.86
CA ALA A 45 13.26 1.59 -10.61
C ALA A 45 13.40 0.29 -9.80
N ALA A 46 13.14 -0.87 -10.42
CA ALA A 46 13.25 -2.19 -9.80
C ALA A 46 14.64 -2.46 -9.22
N ARG A 47 15.70 -2.02 -9.90
CA ARG A 47 17.09 -2.17 -9.44
C ARG A 47 17.58 -1.00 -8.56
N GLY A 48 16.64 -0.19 -8.06
CA GLY A 48 16.88 0.78 -6.99
C GLY A 48 17.52 2.11 -7.41
N CYS A 49 17.75 2.35 -8.70
CA CYS A 49 18.45 3.55 -9.19
C CYS A 49 17.68 4.84 -8.87
N SER A 50 16.36 4.83 -9.03
CA SER A 50 15.45 5.96 -8.81
C SER A 50 14.84 6.01 -7.39
N THR A 51 15.42 5.31 -6.42
CA THR A 51 14.99 5.38 -5.02
C THR A 51 15.46 6.66 -4.34
N GLY A 52 14.81 7.05 -3.24
CA GLY A 52 15.17 8.23 -2.44
C GLY A 52 16.56 8.15 -1.77
N ALA A 53 17.14 6.95 -1.64
CA ALA A 53 18.52 6.79 -1.18
C ALA A 53 19.55 7.07 -2.30
N CYS A 54 19.15 6.97 -3.57
CA CYS A 54 20.02 7.07 -4.74
C CYS A 54 19.71 8.33 -5.57
N HIS A 55 19.33 8.16 -6.84
CA HIS A 55 19.10 9.27 -7.77
C HIS A 55 17.68 9.85 -7.69
N GLY A 56 16.74 9.17 -7.04
CA GLY A 56 15.35 9.62 -6.86
C GLY A 56 15.14 10.67 -5.77
N LYS A 57 16.20 11.07 -5.06
CA LYS A 57 16.12 12.14 -4.05
C LYS A 57 15.94 13.50 -4.69
N GLN A 58 15.32 14.44 -3.98
CA GLN A 58 14.93 15.76 -4.51
C GLN A 58 16.07 16.58 -5.15
N ARG A 59 17.33 16.35 -4.76
CA ARG A 59 18.52 17.02 -5.33
C ARG A 59 19.35 16.13 -6.27
N GLY A 60 18.92 14.89 -6.49
CA GLY A 60 19.72 13.83 -7.11
C GLY A 60 21.01 13.55 -6.34
N GLN A 61 21.87 12.70 -6.91
CA GLN A 61 23.17 12.36 -6.36
C GLN A 61 24.27 12.65 -7.39
N ASN A 62 25.30 13.38 -6.95
CA ASN A 62 26.48 13.71 -7.77
C ASN A 62 26.13 14.34 -9.14
N GLY A 63 25.14 15.25 -9.16
CA GLY A 63 24.69 15.92 -10.37
C GLY A 63 23.86 15.04 -11.33
N PHE A 64 23.36 13.89 -10.87
CA PHE A 64 22.40 13.06 -11.58
C PHE A 64 21.15 12.85 -10.73
N GLN A 65 20.00 13.26 -11.28
CA GLN A 65 18.70 13.16 -10.63
C GLN A 65 17.74 12.40 -11.54
N LEU A 66 16.95 11.53 -10.91
CA LEU A 66 15.80 10.87 -11.48
C LEU A 66 14.57 11.25 -10.64
N SER A 67 13.40 11.11 -11.22
CA SER A 67 12.12 11.14 -10.55
C SER A 67 12.06 9.99 -9.53
N LEU A 68 11.37 10.20 -8.41
CA LEU A 68 11.26 9.19 -7.38
C LEU A 68 10.46 7.98 -7.91
N LEU A 69 11.08 6.80 -7.86
CA LEU A 69 10.52 5.53 -8.34
C LEU A 69 10.11 5.50 -9.82
N GLY A 70 10.71 6.36 -10.66
CA GLY A 70 10.46 6.35 -12.10
C GLY A 70 9.08 6.86 -12.49
N PHE A 71 8.59 7.90 -11.81
CA PHE A 71 7.25 8.45 -12.06
C PHE A 71 7.17 9.42 -13.25
N ASP A 72 8.25 10.11 -13.60
CA ASP A 72 8.26 11.10 -14.69
C ASP A 72 9.22 10.65 -15.79
N SER A 73 8.66 9.96 -16.79
CA SER A 73 9.41 9.38 -17.91
C SER A 73 10.06 10.43 -18.80
N GLU A 74 9.46 11.61 -18.96
CA GLU A 74 10.06 12.70 -19.74
C GLU A 74 11.27 13.27 -19.01
N PHE A 75 11.13 13.58 -17.72
CA PHE A 75 12.21 14.06 -16.89
C PHE A 75 13.37 13.06 -16.82
N ASP A 76 13.08 11.78 -16.58
CA ASP A 76 14.09 10.73 -16.46
C ASP A 76 14.82 10.47 -17.77
N TYR A 77 14.07 10.45 -18.88
CA TYR A 77 14.65 10.31 -20.21
C TYR A 77 15.61 11.46 -20.53
N ALA A 78 15.20 12.72 -20.30
CA ALA A 78 16.05 13.88 -20.51
C ALA A 78 17.27 13.88 -19.57
N ALA A 79 17.09 13.47 -18.32
CA ALA A 79 18.17 13.35 -17.35
C ALA A 79 19.24 12.32 -17.76
N LEU A 80 18.80 11.24 -18.40
CA LEU A 80 19.69 10.18 -18.85
C LEU A 80 20.35 10.51 -20.20
N THR A 81 19.59 11.05 -21.16
CA THR A 81 20.04 11.19 -22.56
C THR A 81 20.59 12.57 -22.91
N MET A 82 20.15 13.64 -22.24
CA MET A 82 20.47 15.02 -22.62
C MET A 82 21.36 15.73 -21.58
N ASN A 83 21.07 15.55 -20.30
CA ASN A 83 21.77 16.27 -19.23
C ASN A 83 23.27 15.97 -19.19
N ALA A 84 24.04 16.98 -18.75
CA ALA A 84 25.50 16.93 -18.73
C ALA A 84 26.10 16.53 -20.10
N ARG A 85 25.53 17.07 -21.19
CA ARG A 85 25.95 16.86 -22.59
C ARG A 85 25.89 15.38 -23.02
N GLY A 86 24.85 14.66 -22.58
CA GLY A 86 24.61 13.27 -22.96
C GLY A 86 25.61 12.25 -22.42
N ARG A 87 26.47 12.62 -21.46
CA ARG A 87 27.60 11.79 -20.98
C ARG A 87 27.24 10.41 -20.42
N ARG A 88 25.96 10.09 -20.21
CA ARG A 88 25.52 8.87 -19.48
C ARG A 88 25.23 7.70 -20.42
N VAL A 89 24.91 8.00 -21.68
CA VAL A 89 24.64 7.02 -22.73
C VAL A 89 25.54 7.35 -23.93
N PHE A 90 26.13 6.34 -24.54
CA PHE A 90 27.04 6.52 -25.68
C PHE A 90 26.63 5.60 -26.84
N PRO A 91 25.69 6.03 -27.70
CA PRO A 91 25.16 5.17 -28.78
C PRO A 91 26.22 4.63 -29.75
N ALA A 92 27.33 5.35 -29.96
CA ALA A 92 28.40 4.92 -30.85
C ALA A 92 29.24 3.75 -30.29
N ALA A 93 29.26 3.57 -28.96
CA ALA A 93 29.82 2.39 -28.30
C ALA A 93 28.94 2.07 -27.08
N PRO A 94 27.80 1.36 -27.27
CA PRO A 94 26.80 1.15 -26.25
C PRO A 94 27.36 0.60 -24.94
N ASP A 95 28.29 -0.35 -25.04
CA ASP A 95 28.92 -1.04 -23.91
C ASP A 95 29.81 -0.10 -23.05
N GLU A 96 30.24 1.04 -23.61
CA GLU A 96 31.01 2.10 -22.92
C GLU A 96 30.10 3.16 -22.27
N SER A 97 28.78 3.00 -22.34
CA SER A 97 27.84 3.92 -21.69
C SER A 97 28.01 3.88 -20.18
N LEU A 98 28.21 5.05 -19.54
CA LEU A 98 28.33 5.14 -18.08
C LEU A 98 27.13 4.52 -17.34
N LEU A 99 25.94 4.56 -17.94
CA LEU A 99 24.75 3.85 -17.45
C LEU A 99 25.04 2.36 -17.21
N LEU A 100 25.55 1.67 -18.23
CA LEU A 100 25.85 0.24 -18.18
C LEU A 100 27.07 -0.04 -17.29
N LEU A 101 28.15 0.71 -17.46
CA LEU A 101 29.40 0.51 -16.71
C LEU A 101 29.21 0.69 -15.20
N LYS A 102 28.43 1.68 -14.77
CA LYS A 102 28.17 1.92 -13.34
C LYS A 102 27.18 0.93 -12.76
N ALA A 103 26.15 0.54 -13.52
CA ALA A 103 25.16 -0.41 -13.05
C ALA A 103 25.73 -1.83 -12.92
N THR A 104 26.70 -2.20 -13.75
CA THR A 104 27.38 -3.50 -13.69
C THR A 104 28.61 -3.55 -12.78
N GLY A 105 29.00 -2.41 -12.20
CA GLY A 105 30.18 -2.31 -11.36
C GLY A 105 31.51 -2.28 -12.11
N GLN A 106 31.50 -2.24 -13.46
CA GLN A 106 32.70 -2.07 -14.29
C GLN A 106 33.34 -0.68 -14.13
N ALA A 107 32.57 0.31 -13.68
CA ALA A 107 33.05 1.61 -13.24
C ALA A 107 32.67 1.90 -11.77
N PRO A 108 33.52 2.61 -10.99
CA PRO A 108 33.22 2.95 -9.61
C PRO A 108 31.88 3.67 -9.45
N HIS A 109 31.04 3.14 -8.56
CA HIS A 109 29.70 3.65 -8.31
C HIS A 109 29.35 3.49 -6.82
N GLY A 110 29.01 4.60 -6.15
CA GLY A 110 28.69 4.59 -4.72
C GLY A 110 27.41 3.81 -4.37
N GLY A 111 26.54 3.54 -5.35
CA GLY A 111 25.38 2.65 -5.19
C GLY A 111 25.69 1.16 -5.33
N GLY A 112 26.95 0.79 -5.60
CA GLY A 112 27.34 -0.59 -5.89
C GLY A 112 26.85 -1.09 -7.25
N GLN A 113 27.07 -2.39 -7.47
CA GLN A 113 26.55 -3.12 -8.62
C GLN A 113 25.03 -3.33 -8.45
N ARG A 114 24.28 -3.15 -9.53
CA ARG A 114 22.81 -3.29 -9.59
C ARG A 114 22.36 -4.53 -10.37
N PHE A 115 23.12 -4.93 -11.39
CA PHE A 115 22.90 -6.16 -12.15
C PHE A 115 24.21 -6.61 -12.82
N SER A 116 24.26 -7.82 -13.38
CA SER A 116 25.45 -8.35 -14.07
C SER A 116 25.43 -8.03 -15.57
N VAL A 117 26.59 -8.15 -16.23
CA VAL A 117 26.69 -8.01 -17.71
C VAL A 117 25.90 -9.09 -18.46
N ASP A 118 25.72 -10.26 -17.85
CA ASP A 118 24.98 -11.40 -18.45
C ASP A 118 23.46 -11.34 -18.19
N SER A 119 23.01 -10.32 -17.44
CA SER A 119 21.61 -10.17 -17.03
C SER A 119 20.69 -9.81 -18.20
N ALA A 120 19.38 -10.04 -18.02
CA ALA A 120 18.39 -9.59 -18.98
C ALA A 120 18.29 -8.05 -19.00
N GLU A 121 18.42 -7.45 -17.82
CA GLU A 121 18.42 -6.01 -17.57
C GLU A 121 19.51 -5.30 -18.38
N TYR A 122 20.74 -5.84 -18.36
CA TYR A 122 21.84 -5.31 -19.15
C TYR A 122 21.53 -5.36 -20.64
N ARG A 123 21.04 -6.50 -21.14
CA ARG A 123 20.69 -6.68 -22.56
C ARG A 123 19.62 -5.70 -23.00
N ILE A 124 18.54 -5.54 -22.23
CA ILE A 124 17.46 -4.60 -22.54
C ILE A 124 17.98 -3.15 -22.60
N LEU A 125 18.74 -2.71 -21.61
CA LEU A 125 19.31 -1.35 -21.61
C LEU A 125 20.28 -1.13 -22.77
N ARG A 126 21.10 -2.14 -23.10
CA ARG A 126 22.01 -2.09 -24.23
C ARG A 126 21.26 -2.03 -25.57
N ASP A 127 20.25 -2.87 -25.74
CA ASP A 127 19.45 -2.94 -26.97
C ASP A 127 18.68 -1.64 -27.19
N TRP A 128 18.19 -1.01 -26.12
CA TRP A 128 17.64 0.35 -26.17
C TRP A 128 18.66 1.40 -26.65
N ILE A 129 19.90 1.32 -26.18
CA ILE A 129 20.97 2.23 -26.66
C ILE A 129 21.29 1.98 -28.13
N VAL A 130 21.39 0.71 -28.55
CA VAL A 130 21.61 0.31 -29.95
C VAL A 130 20.47 0.77 -30.86
N ALA A 131 19.23 0.70 -30.39
CA ALA A 131 18.04 1.14 -31.12
C ALA A 131 17.93 2.67 -31.27
N GLY A 132 18.90 3.45 -30.76
CA GLY A 132 18.91 4.90 -30.87
C GLY A 132 18.14 5.61 -29.76
N LEU A 133 18.00 4.97 -28.60
CA LEU A 133 17.39 5.54 -27.39
C LEU A 133 15.92 5.96 -27.58
N PRO A 134 15.03 5.18 -28.22
CA PRO A 134 13.64 5.59 -28.37
C PRO A 134 13.00 5.83 -26.99
N ARG A 135 12.40 7.01 -26.78
CA ARG A 135 11.65 7.27 -25.54
C ARG A 135 10.41 6.39 -25.48
N ARG A 136 9.66 6.39 -26.58
CA ARG A 136 8.48 5.57 -26.86
C ARG A 136 8.57 5.01 -28.26
N LEU A 137 7.96 3.86 -28.50
CA LEU A 137 7.80 3.31 -29.85
C LEU A 137 6.57 3.91 -30.54
N PRO A 138 6.49 3.88 -31.89
CA PRO A 138 5.24 4.17 -32.60
C PRO A 138 4.12 3.27 -32.11
N ASP A 139 2.94 3.85 -31.85
CA ASP A 139 1.75 3.15 -31.37
C ASP A 139 1.93 2.37 -30.06
N GLU A 140 2.94 2.73 -29.26
CA GLU A 140 3.19 2.11 -27.96
C GLU A 140 1.99 2.25 -27.02
N PRO A 141 1.44 1.15 -26.49
CA PRO A 141 0.27 1.21 -25.65
C PRO A 141 0.64 1.74 -24.26
N THR A 142 -0.35 2.29 -23.55
CA THR A 142 -0.16 2.79 -22.18
C THR A 142 -0.53 1.72 -21.17
N LEU A 143 0.21 1.64 -20.06
CA LEU A 143 -0.12 0.76 -18.93
C LEU A 143 -1.47 1.17 -18.33
N THR A 144 -2.35 0.20 -18.12
CA THR A 144 -3.70 0.42 -17.54
C THR A 144 -3.86 -0.24 -16.18
N ALA A 145 -3.25 -1.42 -15.99
CA ALA A 145 -3.30 -2.14 -14.72
C ALA A 145 -2.08 -3.05 -14.55
N VAL A 146 -1.82 -3.45 -13.30
CA VAL A 146 -0.85 -4.48 -12.94
C VAL A 146 -1.54 -5.46 -12.01
N THR A 147 -1.27 -6.75 -12.19
CA THR A 147 -1.78 -7.81 -11.31
C THR A 147 -0.63 -8.65 -10.79
N ALA A 148 -0.70 -9.05 -9.52
CA ALA A 148 0.22 -10.01 -8.92
C ALA A 148 -0.50 -11.35 -8.73
N ALA A 149 0.16 -12.45 -9.09
CA ALA A 149 -0.34 -13.79 -8.90
C ALA A 149 0.60 -14.58 -7.96
N PRO A 150 0.06 -15.22 -6.90
CA PRO A 150 -1.32 -15.12 -6.44
C PRO A 150 -1.63 -13.75 -5.79
N THR A 151 -2.91 -13.38 -5.70
CA THR A 151 -3.36 -12.18 -4.95
C THR A 151 -3.45 -12.42 -3.45
N GLU A 152 -3.65 -13.67 -3.04
CA GLU A 152 -3.68 -14.11 -1.65
C GLU A 152 -3.05 -15.50 -1.50
N LYS A 153 -2.33 -15.73 -0.39
CA LYS A 153 -1.70 -17.02 -0.12
C LYS A 153 -1.58 -17.30 1.38
N PHE A 154 -1.96 -18.50 1.80
CA PHE A 154 -1.52 -19.07 3.07
C PHE A 154 -0.20 -19.82 2.88
N MET A 155 0.78 -19.54 3.73
CA MET A 155 2.11 -20.16 3.69
C MET A 155 2.47 -20.78 5.03
N LYS A 156 3.29 -21.83 4.98
CA LYS A 156 3.94 -22.39 6.18
C LYS A 156 5.25 -21.64 6.46
N PRO A 157 5.71 -21.58 7.72
CA PRO A 157 7.03 -21.06 8.03
C PRO A 157 8.13 -21.71 7.18
N GLY A 158 9.00 -20.89 6.58
CA GLY A 158 10.07 -21.32 5.68
C GLY A 158 9.65 -21.69 4.26
N GLU A 159 8.35 -21.65 3.92
CA GLU A 159 7.88 -21.83 2.55
C GLU A 159 8.32 -20.65 1.68
N THR A 160 8.67 -20.92 0.42
CA THR A 160 8.97 -19.90 -0.58
C THR A 160 7.98 -19.97 -1.73
N LEU A 161 7.72 -18.82 -2.35
CA LEU A 161 6.83 -18.72 -3.52
C LEU A 161 7.34 -17.64 -4.46
N GLN A 162 7.37 -17.91 -5.75
CA GLN A 162 7.65 -16.89 -6.76
C GLN A 162 6.36 -16.14 -7.10
N LEU A 163 6.34 -14.82 -6.90
CA LEU A 163 5.28 -13.98 -7.42
C LEU A 163 5.46 -13.76 -8.92
N GLN A 164 4.35 -13.74 -9.65
CA GLN A 164 4.32 -13.30 -11.03
C GLN A 164 3.58 -11.97 -11.12
N VAL A 165 4.18 -10.99 -11.81
CA VAL A 165 3.59 -9.67 -12.04
C VAL A 165 3.26 -9.52 -13.51
N THR A 166 2.01 -9.23 -13.81
CA THR A 166 1.52 -9.05 -15.19
C THR A 166 1.06 -7.62 -15.40
N ALA A 167 1.60 -6.95 -16.42
CA ALA A 167 1.14 -5.65 -16.89
C ALA A 167 0.01 -5.83 -17.91
N HIS A 168 -0.99 -4.95 -17.87
CA HIS A 168 -2.13 -4.91 -18.78
C HIS A 168 -2.15 -3.56 -19.50
N TYR A 169 -2.21 -3.59 -20.83
CA TYR A 169 -2.03 -2.41 -21.68
C TYR A 169 -3.34 -1.97 -22.37
N SER A 170 -3.36 -0.71 -22.82
CA SER A 170 -4.55 -0.08 -23.43
C SER A 170 -5.01 -0.72 -24.73
N ASP A 171 -4.16 -1.47 -25.41
CA ASP A 171 -4.46 -2.24 -26.62
C ASP A 171 -4.99 -3.65 -26.31
N GLY A 172 -5.12 -4.01 -25.02
CA GLY A 172 -5.55 -5.32 -24.55
C GLY A 172 -4.42 -6.34 -24.45
N SER A 173 -3.17 -5.98 -24.78
CA SER A 173 -2.02 -6.86 -24.61
C SER A 173 -1.61 -6.97 -23.13
N THR A 174 -0.89 -8.04 -22.81
CA THR A 174 -0.35 -8.29 -21.46
C THR A 174 1.10 -8.74 -21.53
N GLU A 175 1.89 -8.39 -20.52
CA GLU A 175 3.29 -8.81 -20.43
C GLU A 175 3.66 -9.25 -19.01
N ASP A 176 4.49 -10.29 -18.90
CA ASP A 176 5.16 -10.62 -17.64
C ASP A 176 6.26 -9.60 -17.37
N VAL A 177 6.05 -8.80 -16.34
CA VAL A 177 6.94 -7.71 -15.94
C VAL A 177 7.59 -7.99 -14.58
N THR A 178 7.58 -9.23 -14.11
CA THR A 178 8.08 -9.62 -12.78
C THR A 178 9.49 -9.09 -12.51
N ARG A 179 10.41 -9.22 -13.48
CA ARG A 179 11.80 -8.75 -13.35
C ARG A 179 11.98 -7.23 -13.41
N MET A 180 10.95 -6.53 -13.88
CA MET A 180 10.91 -5.07 -13.98
C MET A 180 10.04 -4.45 -12.88
N ALA A 181 9.45 -5.28 -12.02
CA ALA A 181 8.67 -4.84 -10.89
C ALA A 181 9.58 -4.61 -9.68
N MET A 182 9.26 -3.58 -8.89
CA MET A 182 9.87 -3.34 -7.59
C MET A 182 9.00 -3.99 -6.52
N PHE A 183 9.59 -4.79 -5.64
CA PHE A 183 8.88 -5.49 -4.59
C PHE A 183 9.16 -4.90 -3.21
N GLN A 184 8.16 -4.92 -2.34
CA GLN A 184 8.30 -4.52 -0.94
C GLN A 184 7.34 -5.29 -0.05
N SER A 185 7.80 -5.73 1.12
CA SER A 185 6.93 -6.21 2.20
C SER A 185 6.67 -5.09 3.21
N ASN A 186 5.45 -5.00 3.73
CA ASN A 186 5.15 -4.14 4.88
C ASN A 186 5.62 -4.73 6.21
N GLU A 187 5.77 -6.06 6.30
CA GLU A 187 6.19 -6.79 7.49
C GLU A 187 7.17 -7.92 7.12
N SER A 188 8.40 -7.54 6.76
CA SER A 188 9.44 -8.48 6.29
C SER A 188 9.82 -9.57 7.28
N ALA A 189 9.53 -9.38 8.58
CA ALA A 189 9.75 -10.39 9.61
C ALA A 189 8.73 -11.56 9.52
N ILE A 190 7.55 -11.29 8.97
CA ILE A 190 6.50 -12.29 8.72
C ILE A 190 6.68 -12.88 7.32
N VAL A 191 6.75 -12.04 6.28
CA VAL A 191 7.03 -12.50 4.91
C VAL A 191 7.99 -11.53 4.24
N SER A 192 9.15 -12.02 3.84
CA SER A 192 10.14 -11.24 3.10
C SER A 192 9.94 -11.40 1.60
N VAL A 193 10.45 -10.45 0.81
CA VAL A 193 10.47 -10.51 -0.66
C VAL A 193 11.82 -9.99 -1.14
N ASN A 194 12.41 -10.66 -2.14
CA ASN A 194 13.63 -10.20 -2.78
C ASN A 194 13.35 -9.40 -4.07
N ASP A 195 14.41 -8.86 -4.67
CA ASP A 195 14.32 -8.02 -5.88
C ASP A 195 13.78 -8.75 -7.12
N ASP A 196 13.71 -10.08 -7.10
CA ASP A 196 13.20 -10.90 -8.20
C ASP A 196 11.77 -11.41 -7.94
N GLY A 197 11.13 -10.97 -6.85
CA GLY A 197 9.74 -11.32 -6.51
C GLY A 197 9.58 -12.69 -5.83
N LEU A 198 10.67 -13.31 -5.37
CA LEU A 198 10.60 -14.51 -4.54
C LEU A 198 10.25 -14.08 -3.11
N ILE A 199 9.11 -14.54 -2.63
CA ILE A 199 8.67 -14.35 -1.25
C ILE A 199 9.09 -15.54 -0.38
N GLU A 200 9.43 -15.26 0.87
CA GLU A 200 9.80 -16.28 1.87
C GLU A 200 9.06 -16.02 3.18
N ALA A 201 8.33 -17.03 3.65
CA ALA A 201 7.63 -17.00 4.91
C ALA A 201 8.61 -17.12 6.09
N GLY A 202 8.59 -16.14 6.97
CA GLY A 202 9.35 -16.11 8.21
C GLY A 202 8.83 -17.09 9.26
N PRO A 203 9.47 -17.11 10.45
CA PRO A 203 9.11 -18.04 11.52
C PRO A 203 7.92 -17.59 12.37
N ILE A 204 7.46 -16.34 12.20
CA ILE A 204 6.45 -15.72 13.06
C ILE A 204 5.08 -15.79 12.36
N PRO A 205 4.04 -16.32 13.02
CA PRO A 205 2.67 -16.25 12.52
C PRO A 205 2.18 -14.81 12.40
N GLY A 206 1.35 -14.55 11.39
CA GLY A 206 0.78 -13.24 11.15
C GLY A 206 0.49 -13.01 9.67
N GLU A 207 0.37 -11.76 9.27
CA GLU A 207 0.05 -11.39 7.90
C GLU A 207 0.98 -10.30 7.40
N ALA A 208 1.30 -10.36 6.12
CA ALA A 208 2.04 -9.34 5.41
C ALA A 208 1.41 -9.12 4.03
N SER A 209 1.48 -7.89 3.55
CA SER A 209 1.14 -7.54 2.18
C SER A 209 2.43 -7.28 1.42
N ILE A 210 2.62 -8.07 0.35
CA ILE A 210 3.71 -7.88 -0.59
C ILE A 210 3.21 -6.98 -1.71
N MET A 211 3.77 -5.79 -1.80
CA MET A 211 3.51 -4.83 -2.86
C MET A 211 4.46 -5.10 -4.03
N ALA A 212 3.91 -5.17 -5.23
CA ALA A 212 4.65 -5.17 -6.49
C ALA A 212 4.30 -3.89 -7.27
N ARG A 213 5.30 -3.10 -7.62
CA ARG A 213 5.13 -1.88 -8.40
C ARG A 213 5.74 -2.05 -9.78
N TYR A 214 4.99 -1.73 -10.81
CA TYR A 214 5.53 -1.56 -12.16
C TYR A 214 5.06 -0.21 -12.70
N MET A 215 6.03 0.65 -13.02
CA MET A 215 5.79 2.08 -13.29
C MET A 215 5.01 2.75 -12.12
N ASN A 216 3.92 3.45 -12.42
CA ASN A 216 3.06 4.12 -11.45
C ASN A 216 1.94 3.23 -10.89
N VAL A 217 1.82 1.98 -11.33
CA VAL A 217 0.75 1.06 -10.89
C VAL A 217 1.29 0.05 -9.91
N ILE A 218 0.48 -0.25 -8.89
CA ILE A 218 0.80 -1.24 -7.86
C ILE A 218 -0.19 -2.40 -7.90
N ALA A 219 0.30 -3.58 -7.57
CA ALA A 219 -0.48 -4.76 -7.22
C ALA A 219 -0.02 -5.27 -5.86
N THR A 220 -0.90 -6.00 -5.16
CA THR A 220 -0.58 -6.59 -3.86
C THR A 220 -0.85 -8.08 -3.86
N CYS A 221 -0.01 -8.81 -3.13
CA CYS A 221 -0.24 -10.19 -2.71
C CYS A 221 -0.34 -10.21 -1.19
N ASN A 222 -1.49 -10.60 -0.64
CA ASN A 222 -1.66 -10.75 0.80
C ASN A 222 -1.24 -12.16 1.22
N VAL A 223 -0.31 -12.25 2.16
CA VAL A 223 0.22 -13.52 2.62
C VAL A 223 -0.05 -13.66 4.10
N ALA A 224 -0.61 -14.80 4.49
CA ALA A 224 -0.86 -15.14 5.87
C ALA A 224 -0.08 -16.40 6.26
N ILE A 225 0.53 -16.36 7.44
CA ILE A 225 1.14 -17.50 8.11
C ILE A 225 0.27 -17.79 9.33
N PRO A 226 -0.63 -18.79 9.26
CA PRO A 226 -1.48 -19.15 10.39
C PRO A 226 -0.65 -19.59 11.60
N LEU A 227 -1.21 -19.39 12.80
CA LEU A 227 -0.65 -19.96 14.02
C LEU A 227 -0.65 -21.49 13.91
N ALA A 228 0.46 -22.12 14.29
CA ALA A 228 0.58 -23.56 14.25
C ALA A 228 -0.42 -24.23 15.22
N GLY A 229 -1.17 -25.19 14.70
CA GLY A 229 -2.19 -25.92 15.43
C GLY A 229 -3.51 -25.95 14.66
N GLU A 230 -4.39 -26.89 15.03
CA GLU A 230 -5.75 -26.92 14.53
C GLU A 230 -6.67 -26.34 15.61
N VAL A 231 -7.45 -25.33 15.24
CA VAL A 231 -8.57 -24.87 16.05
C VAL A 231 -9.80 -25.64 15.57
N PRO A 232 -10.49 -26.39 16.45
CA PRO A 232 -11.67 -27.15 16.05
C PRO A 232 -12.75 -26.22 15.46
N ALA A 233 -13.26 -26.55 14.28
CA ALA A 233 -14.28 -25.74 13.60
C ALA A 233 -15.56 -25.57 14.45
N ASP A 234 -15.87 -26.55 15.30
CA ASP A 234 -17.01 -26.47 16.22
C ASP A 234 -16.83 -25.40 17.30
N LEU A 235 -15.60 -24.99 17.61
CA LEU A 235 -15.32 -23.87 18.51
C LEU A 235 -15.90 -22.57 17.92
N TYR A 236 -15.53 -22.23 16.68
CA TYR A 236 -16.02 -21.01 16.00
C TYR A 236 -17.52 -21.04 15.73
N ALA A 237 -18.08 -22.23 15.46
CA ALA A 237 -19.52 -22.40 15.31
C ALA A 237 -20.29 -22.02 16.59
N LYS A 238 -19.72 -22.31 17.77
CA LYS A 238 -20.33 -22.04 19.08
C LYS A 238 -20.13 -20.61 19.60
N LEU A 239 -19.27 -19.81 18.96
CA LEU A 239 -19.03 -18.42 19.38
C LEU A 239 -20.28 -17.56 19.21
N PRO A 240 -20.55 -16.62 20.14
CA PRO A 240 -21.68 -15.71 20.03
C PRO A 240 -21.50 -14.78 18.82
N ARG A 241 -22.61 -14.50 18.13
CA ARG A 241 -22.70 -13.52 17.03
C ARG A 241 -23.80 -12.54 17.39
N LEU A 242 -23.44 -11.47 18.09
CA LEU A 242 -24.39 -10.43 18.53
C LEU A 242 -24.63 -9.42 17.40
N ASN A 243 -23.63 -9.20 16.56
CA ASN A 243 -23.73 -8.34 15.38
C ASN A 243 -22.80 -8.82 14.25
N PHE A 244 -22.85 -8.15 13.10
CA PHE A 244 -22.08 -8.50 11.91
C PHE A 244 -20.56 -8.37 12.10
N ILE A 245 -20.08 -7.55 13.04
CA ILE A 245 -18.65 -7.38 13.34
C ILE A 245 -18.10 -8.66 13.97
N ASP A 246 -18.86 -9.31 14.85
CA ASP A 246 -18.43 -10.57 15.46
C ASP A 246 -18.14 -11.63 14.39
N GLU A 247 -18.97 -11.72 13.36
CA GLU A 247 -18.76 -12.64 12.24
C GLU A 247 -17.45 -12.36 11.50
N LEU A 248 -17.16 -11.09 11.19
CA LEU A 248 -15.92 -10.68 10.54
C LEU A 248 -14.69 -11.00 11.41
N VAL A 249 -14.79 -10.77 12.73
CA VAL A 249 -13.71 -11.09 13.69
C VAL A 249 -13.49 -12.61 13.76
N TRP A 250 -14.55 -13.42 13.82
CA TRP A 250 -14.42 -14.88 13.88
C TRP A 250 -13.83 -15.47 12.62
N GLN A 251 -14.28 -15.04 11.45
CA GLN A 251 -13.70 -15.47 10.16
C GLN A 251 -12.20 -15.14 10.10
N LYS A 252 -11.80 -13.96 10.58
CA LYS A 252 -10.39 -13.55 10.58
C LYS A 252 -9.52 -14.37 11.55
N LEU A 253 -10.03 -14.64 12.74
CA LEU A 253 -9.30 -15.47 13.71
C LEU A 253 -9.20 -16.92 13.23
N GLU A 254 -10.26 -17.45 12.61
CA GLU A 254 -10.29 -18.79 12.00
C GLU A 254 -9.27 -18.92 10.85
N SER A 255 -9.22 -17.94 9.93
CA SER A 255 -8.25 -17.95 8.83
C SER A 255 -6.79 -17.93 9.32
N LEU A 256 -6.54 -17.42 10.52
CA LEU A 256 -5.23 -17.37 11.14
C LEU A 256 -4.98 -18.50 12.15
N GLY A 257 -5.92 -19.42 12.35
CA GLY A 257 -5.79 -20.50 13.34
C GLY A 257 -5.71 -19.98 14.78
N ILE A 258 -6.26 -18.80 15.08
CA ILE A 258 -6.18 -18.17 16.39
C ILE A 258 -7.39 -18.56 17.23
N THR A 259 -7.15 -19.29 18.32
CA THR A 259 -8.19 -19.56 19.33
C THR A 259 -8.58 -18.25 20.02
N PRO A 260 -9.86 -17.81 19.95
CA PRO A 260 -10.28 -16.59 20.63
C PRO A 260 -10.11 -16.70 22.14
N SER A 261 -9.78 -15.57 22.77
CA SER A 261 -9.75 -15.51 24.24
C SER A 261 -11.15 -15.66 24.82
N GLY A 262 -11.25 -16.27 26.00
CA GLY A 262 -12.51 -16.34 26.74
C GLY A 262 -13.07 -14.95 27.07
N PRO A 263 -14.37 -14.84 27.35
CA PRO A 263 -14.98 -13.57 27.69
C PRO A 263 -14.34 -12.97 28.96
N ILE A 264 -14.12 -11.66 28.94
CA ILE A 264 -13.63 -10.93 30.11
C ILE A 264 -14.70 -10.93 31.22
N ASP A 265 -14.25 -10.88 32.47
CA ASP A 265 -15.13 -10.71 33.63
C ASP A 265 -15.81 -9.33 33.66
N ASP A 266 -16.88 -9.21 34.44
CA ASP A 266 -17.70 -8.00 34.52
C ASP A 266 -16.93 -6.78 35.04
N ALA A 267 -16.02 -6.95 35.99
CA ALA A 267 -15.24 -5.85 36.53
C ALA A 267 -14.29 -5.26 35.47
N LYS A 268 -13.60 -6.11 34.71
CA LYS A 268 -12.75 -5.71 33.58
C LYS A 268 -13.56 -5.09 32.45
N PHE A 269 -14.72 -5.68 32.12
CA PHE A 269 -15.63 -5.14 31.12
C PHE A 269 -16.04 -3.72 31.48
N MET A 270 -16.58 -3.52 32.69
CA MET A 270 -17.05 -2.23 33.16
C MET A 270 -15.97 -1.16 33.09
N ARG A 271 -14.76 -1.45 33.59
CA ARG A 271 -13.65 -0.48 33.54
C ARG A 271 -13.29 -0.11 32.11
N ARG A 272 -13.25 -1.07 31.17
CA ARG A 272 -12.91 -0.81 29.77
C ARG A 272 -13.98 0.04 29.07
N VAL A 273 -15.25 -0.31 29.21
CA VAL A 273 -16.33 0.45 28.54
C VAL A 273 -16.48 1.88 29.08
N TYR A 274 -16.24 2.13 30.38
CA TYR A 274 -16.20 3.49 30.92
C TYR A 274 -15.08 4.34 30.29
N ILE A 275 -13.89 3.78 30.16
CA ILE A 275 -12.75 4.48 29.57
C ILE A 275 -12.98 4.69 28.07
N ASP A 276 -13.44 3.67 27.36
CA ASP A 276 -13.56 3.72 25.90
C ASP A 276 -14.72 4.63 25.45
N ILE A 277 -15.85 4.60 26.16
CA ILE A 277 -17.06 5.35 25.77
C ILE A 277 -17.01 6.79 26.29
N ILE A 278 -16.68 6.99 27.57
CA ILE A 278 -16.77 8.31 28.22
C ILE A 278 -15.45 8.84 28.79
N GLY A 279 -14.34 8.11 28.66
CA GLY A 279 -13.02 8.59 29.06
C GLY A 279 -12.80 8.72 30.57
N THR A 280 -13.63 8.10 31.40
CA THR A 280 -13.53 8.17 32.88
C THR A 280 -13.42 6.78 33.51
N LEU A 281 -13.19 6.74 34.82
CA LEU A 281 -13.30 5.51 35.60
C LEU A 281 -14.68 5.42 36.25
N PRO A 282 -15.24 4.21 36.42
CA PRO A 282 -16.47 4.05 37.19
C PRO A 282 -16.22 4.41 38.66
N THR A 283 -17.22 5.04 39.28
CA THR A 283 -17.18 5.28 40.72
C THR A 283 -17.31 3.97 41.49
N PRO A 284 -16.89 3.93 42.78
CA PRO A 284 -17.08 2.75 43.62
C PRO A 284 -18.55 2.29 43.69
N GLU A 285 -19.50 3.21 43.68
CA GLU A 285 -20.92 2.89 43.80
C GLU A 285 -21.52 2.33 42.51
N GLU A 286 -21.20 2.94 41.36
CA GLU A 286 -21.55 2.37 40.05
C GLU A 286 -20.98 0.95 39.91
N THR A 287 -19.75 0.73 40.41
CA THR A 287 -19.08 -0.57 40.34
C THR A 287 -19.82 -1.62 41.16
N ARG A 288 -20.16 -1.32 42.42
CA ARG A 288 -20.92 -2.24 43.27
C ARG A 288 -22.29 -2.55 42.67
N THR A 289 -22.98 -1.53 42.15
CA THR A 289 -24.29 -1.67 41.54
C THR A 289 -24.24 -2.60 40.33
N PHE A 290 -23.30 -2.39 39.41
CA PHE A 290 -23.15 -3.20 38.20
C PHE A 290 -22.73 -4.65 38.49
N LEU A 291 -21.86 -4.86 39.48
CA LEU A 291 -21.42 -6.20 39.86
C LEU A 291 -22.50 -7.00 40.60
N ALA A 292 -23.37 -6.31 41.34
CA ALA A 292 -24.51 -6.94 42.03
C ALA A 292 -25.72 -7.19 41.13
N ASP A 293 -25.79 -6.55 39.95
CA ASP A 293 -26.89 -6.70 39.01
C ASP A 293 -26.91 -8.12 38.39
N PRO A 294 -27.99 -8.90 38.58
CA PRO A 294 -28.11 -10.25 38.02
C PRO A 294 -28.68 -10.26 36.58
N ALA A 295 -29.06 -9.11 36.02
CA ALA A 295 -29.67 -9.05 34.70
C ALA A 295 -28.72 -9.56 33.61
N THR A 296 -29.24 -10.38 32.70
CA THR A 296 -28.46 -11.02 31.64
C THR A 296 -27.99 -10.04 30.56
N ASP A 297 -28.67 -8.89 30.44
CA ASP A 297 -28.41 -7.82 29.48
C ASP A 297 -27.71 -6.59 30.11
N LYS A 298 -27.29 -6.67 31.38
CA LYS A 298 -26.70 -5.53 32.11
C LYS A 298 -25.51 -4.86 31.40
N ARG A 299 -24.75 -5.62 30.60
CA ARG A 299 -23.63 -5.09 29.80
C ARG A 299 -24.12 -4.17 28.68
N GLN A 300 -25.18 -4.57 27.97
CA GLN A 300 -25.81 -3.76 26.93
C GLN A 300 -26.44 -2.51 27.55
N ALA A 301 -27.23 -2.70 28.62
CA ALA A 301 -27.84 -1.59 29.34
C ALA A 301 -26.81 -0.60 29.92
N LEU A 302 -25.63 -1.08 30.35
CA LEU A 302 -24.55 -0.20 30.75
C LEU A 302 -24.02 0.63 29.58
N VAL A 303 -23.77 0.01 28.42
CA VAL A 303 -23.30 0.72 27.21
C VAL A 303 -24.30 1.80 26.80
N ASP A 304 -25.59 1.49 26.75
CA ASP A 304 -26.63 2.45 26.38
C ASP A 304 -26.66 3.64 27.36
N ARG A 305 -26.61 3.37 28.67
CA ARG A 305 -26.52 4.43 29.70
C ARG A 305 -25.27 5.30 29.55
N LEU A 306 -24.13 4.72 29.18
CA LEU A 306 -22.88 5.46 29.00
C LEU A 306 -22.91 6.33 27.73
N LEU A 307 -23.56 5.87 26.66
CA LEU A 307 -23.74 6.66 25.44
C LEU A 307 -24.65 7.87 25.66
N ASP A 308 -25.63 7.75 26.56
CA ASP A 308 -26.55 8.84 26.93
C ASP A 308 -25.94 9.86 27.90
N ARG A 309 -24.76 9.57 28.47
CA ARG A 309 -24.10 10.46 29.43
C ARG A 309 -23.47 11.68 28.73
N PRO A 310 -23.50 12.87 29.37
CA PRO A 310 -22.87 14.06 28.79
C PRO A 310 -21.37 13.87 28.54
N GLU A 311 -20.68 13.07 29.35
CA GLU A 311 -19.26 12.77 29.21
C GLU A 311 -18.91 12.08 27.89
N TYR A 312 -19.84 11.35 27.26
CA TYR A 312 -19.63 10.77 25.92
C TYR A 312 -19.28 11.87 24.92
N ALA A 313 -20.08 12.93 24.89
CA ALA A 313 -19.86 14.03 23.96
C ALA A 313 -18.57 14.79 24.27
N GLU A 314 -18.24 14.96 25.56
CA GLU A 314 -16.99 15.61 25.96
C GLU A 314 -15.76 14.80 25.53
N HIS A 315 -15.80 13.48 25.71
CA HIS A 315 -14.71 12.57 25.38
C HIS A 315 -14.44 12.50 23.87
N TRP A 316 -15.49 12.30 23.06
CA TRP A 316 -15.35 12.20 21.61
C TRP A 316 -15.07 13.54 20.94
N ALA A 317 -15.60 14.64 21.46
CA ALA A 317 -15.23 15.96 20.96
C ALA A 317 -13.74 16.24 21.16
N ASN A 318 -13.16 15.87 22.30
CA ASN A 318 -11.72 16.02 22.53
C ASN A 318 -10.89 15.23 21.51
N LYS A 319 -11.25 13.96 21.25
CA LYS A 319 -10.59 13.15 20.21
C LYS A 319 -10.63 13.84 18.84
N TRP A 320 -11.77 14.43 18.47
CA TRP A 320 -11.91 15.15 17.20
C TRP A 320 -11.16 16.48 17.16
N VAL A 321 -11.10 17.20 18.28
CA VAL A 321 -10.28 18.42 18.38
C VAL A 321 -8.80 18.10 18.20
N ASP A 322 -8.31 16.97 18.72
CA ASP A 322 -6.91 16.52 18.50
C ASP A 322 -6.62 16.19 17.03
N LEU A 323 -7.61 15.69 16.28
CA LEU A 323 -7.48 15.44 14.85
C LEU A 323 -7.52 16.76 14.04
N LEU A 324 -8.43 17.66 14.38
CA LEU A 324 -8.70 18.91 13.66
C LEU A 324 -7.69 20.02 14.00
N ARG A 325 -7.05 19.95 15.18
CA ARG A 325 -5.97 20.81 15.67
C ARG A 325 -6.20 22.31 15.44
N PRO A 326 -7.28 22.90 15.99
CA PRO A 326 -7.52 24.32 15.83
C PRO A 326 -6.44 25.16 16.53
N ASN A 327 -5.93 26.18 15.85
CA ASN A 327 -4.81 26.97 16.35
C ASN A 327 -5.25 28.40 16.80
N PRO A 328 -5.29 28.71 18.11
CA PRO A 328 -5.72 30.02 18.60
C PRO A 328 -4.80 31.16 18.18
N TYR A 329 -3.53 30.90 17.85
CA TYR A 329 -2.60 31.91 17.33
C TYR A 329 -2.92 32.34 15.88
N ARG A 330 -3.68 31.51 15.14
CA ARG A 330 -4.07 31.78 13.74
C ARG A 330 -5.47 32.38 13.60
N VAL A 331 -6.37 32.07 14.53
CA VAL A 331 -7.79 32.48 14.44
C VAL A 331 -8.34 33.22 15.66
N GLY A 332 -7.58 33.29 16.75
CA GLY A 332 -8.05 33.83 18.03
C GLY A 332 -8.77 32.79 18.90
N ILE A 333 -8.71 33.00 20.23
CA ILE A 333 -9.28 32.07 21.24
C ILE A 333 -10.78 31.86 21.02
N LYS A 334 -11.53 32.94 20.72
CA LYS A 334 -12.98 32.87 20.56
C LYS A 334 -13.42 31.98 19.40
N ALA A 335 -12.69 32.03 18.27
CA ALA A 335 -12.99 31.17 17.12
C ALA A 335 -12.73 29.69 17.43
N VAL A 336 -11.68 29.38 18.20
CA VAL A 336 -11.40 28.02 18.66
C VAL A 336 -12.48 27.54 19.63
N LEU A 337 -12.92 28.36 20.59
CA LEU A 337 -13.99 28.01 21.52
C LEU A 337 -15.32 27.75 20.80
N ASN A 338 -15.69 28.58 19.82
CA ASN A 338 -16.90 28.35 19.03
C ASN A 338 -16.82 27.06 18.21
N TYR A 339 -15.62 26.72 17.73
CA TYR A 339 -15.41 25.49 17.01
C TYR A 339 -15.52 24.26 17.93
N ASP A 340 -14.86 24.30 19.09
CA ASP A 340 -14.98 23.29 20.15
C ASP A 340 -16.44 23.08 20.57
N HIS A 341 -17.19 24.17 20.81
CA HIS A 341 -18.62 24.10 21.11
C HIS A 341 -19.44 23.42 20.00
N TRP A 342 -19.16 23.73 18.73
CA TRP A 342 -19.84 23.10 17.59
C TRP A 342 -19.53 21.60 17.50
N ILE A 343 -18.29 21.19 17.77
CA ILE A 343 -17.90 19.77 17.81
C ILE A 343 -18.63 19.06 18.96
N ARG A 344 -18.58 19.60 20.18
CA ARG A 344 -19.27 19.04 21.35
C ARG A 344 -20.77 18.92 21.11
N ASP A 345 -21.40 19.96 20.59
CA ASP A 345 -22.83 19.95 20.25
C ASP A 345 -23.18 18.89 19.19
N SER A 346 -22.29 18.66 18.22
CA SER A 346 -22.46 17.60 17.22
C SER A 346 -22.50 16.21 17.87
N PHE A 347 -21.64 15.93 18.86
CA PHE A 347 -21.70 14.67 19.61
C PHE A 347 -22.88 14.59 20.57
N ARG A 348 -23.22 15.68 21.27
CA ARG A 348 -24.40 15.71 22.17
C ARG A 348 -25.70 15.40 21.44
N LYS A 349 -25.81 15.84 20.18
CA LYS A 349 -26.97 15.59 19.32
C LYS A 349 -26.91 14.27 18.57
N ASN A 350 -25.87 13.46 18.79
CA ASN A 350 -25.59 12.24 18.04
C ASN A 350 -25.67 12.47 16.52
N LYS A 351 -25.02 13.55 16.05
CA LYS A 351 -25.05 13.94 14.64
C LYS A 351 -24.48 12.81 13.78
N PRO A 352 -25.18 12.36 12.72
CA PRO A 352 -24.65 11.38 11.79
C PRO A 352 -23.31 11.83 11.19
N TYR A 353 -22.39 10.89 11.04
CA TYR A 353 -21.02 11.18 10.59
C TYR A 353 -20.99 11.91 9.24
N ASP A 354 -21.83 11.49 8.29
CA ASP A 354 -21.94 12.14 6.98
C ASP A 354 -22.38 13.60 7.08
N GLN A 355 -23.28 13.92 8.01
CA GLN A 355 -23.72 15.29 8.27
C GLN A 355 -22.61 16.10 8.96
N PHE A 356 -21.92 15.54 9.95
CA PHE A 356 -20.78 16.18 10.60
C PHE A 356 -19.70 16.59 9.58
N VAL A 357 -19.29 15.66 8.71
CA VAL A 357 -18.28 15.90 7.68
C VAL A 357 -18.78 16.91 6.64
N ARG A 358 -20.03 16.75 6.16
CA ARG A 358 -20.62 17.68 5.19
C ARG A 358 -20.66 19.10 5.72
N GLU A 359 -21.23 19.30 6.91
CA GLU A 359 -21.29 20.63 7.54
C GLU A 359 -19.92 21.26 7.75
N LEU A 360 -18.91 20.44 8.08
CA LEU A 360 -17.55 20.90 8.28
C LEU A 360 -16.89 21.36 6.97
N ILE A 361 -16.93 20.53 5.94
CA ILE A 361 -16.27 20.79 4.65
C ILE A 361 -17.03 21.85 3.84
N SER A 362 -18.36 21.97 4.02
CA SER A 362 -19.17 23.00 3.37
C SER A 362 -19.42 24.21 4.26
N ALA A 363 -18.66 24.39 5.35
CA ALA A 363 -18.90 25.45 6.31
C ALA A 363 -18.79 26.84 5.66
N GLN A 364 -19.78 27.69 5.94
CA GLN A 364 -19.85 29.07 5.45
C GLN A 364 -20.20 30.03 6.57
N GLY A 365 -20.00 31.31 6.30
CA GLY A 365 -20.35 32.40 7.21
C GLY A 365 -19.25 32.74 8.21
N SER A 366 -19.67 33.32 9.32
CA SER A 366 -18.76 33.86 10.33
C SER A 366 -18.48 32.83 11.43
N THR A 367 -17.26 32.77 11.96
CA THR A 367 -16.90 31.91 13.10
C THR A 367 -17.65 32.22 14.39
N TRP A 368 -18.36 33.35 14.44
CA TRP A 368 -19.26 33.71 15.54
C TRP A 368 -20.60 32.97 15.48
N HIS A 369 -21.08 32.64 14.28
CA HIS A 369 -22.37 31.98 14.06
C HIS A 369 -22.20 30.51 13.70
N ASN A 370 -21.08 30.16 13.06
CA ASN A 370 -20.77 28.81 12.62
C ASN A 370 -19.33 28.46 13.02
N GLY A 371 -19.19 27.67 14.09
CA GLY A 371 -17.88 27.22 14.60
C GLY A 371 -17.07 26.42 13.58
N ALA A 372 -17.74 25.64 12.71
CA ALA A 372 -17.08 24.85 11.66
C ALA A 372 -16.29 25.71 10.66
N ALA A 373 -16.70 26.97 10.44
CA ALA A 373 -15.99 27.90 9.57
C ALA A 373 -14.56 28.22 10.07
N THR A 374 -14.25 27.89 11.33
CA THR A 374 -12.90 28.03 11.90
C THR A 374 -11.87 27.20 11.14
N LEU A 375 -12.24 26.03 10.60
CA LEU A 375 -11.35 25.19 9.79
C LEU A 375 -10.70 25.98 8.63
N PHE A 376 -11.50 26.78 7.93
CA PHE A 376 -11.07 27.59 6.79
C PHE A 376 -10.42 28.92 7.16
N ARG A 377 -10.67 29.45 8.38
CA ARG A 377 -9.94 30.63 8.89
C ARG A 377 -8.56 30.26 9.41
N ASP A 378 -8.45 29.09 10.01
CA ASP A 378 -7.21 28.52 10.51
C ASP A 378 -6.33 28.18 9.31
N ARG A 379 -6.71 27.21 8.48
CA ARG A 379 -5.93 26.80 7.30
C ARG A 379 -6.22 27.70 6.12
N ARG A 380 -5.26 28.56 5.80
CA ARG A 380 -5.45 29.62 4.80
C ARG A 380 -5.18 29.18 3.37
N SER A 381 -4.25 28.26 3.17
CA SER A 381 -3.85 27.86 1.83
C SER A 381 -4.60 26.59 1.38
N PRO A 382 -4.93 26.47 0.08
CA PRO A 382 -5.64 25.30 -0.43
C PRO A 382 -4.91 23.97 -0.22
N ASP A 383 -3.58 23.98 -0.24
CA ASP A 383 -2.73 22.82 0.02
C ASP A 383 -2.81 22.33 1.47
N GLU A 384 -2.87 23.24 2.46
CA GLU A 384 -3.06 22.86 3.87
C GLU A 384 -4.43 22.19 4.11
N ILE A 385 -5.48 22.72 3.47
CA ILE A 385 -6.83 22.15 3.57
C ILE A 385 -6.88 20.77 2.89
N THR A 386 -6.24 20.65 1.72
CA THR A 386 -6.12 19.39 0.98
C THR A 386 -5.49 18.30 1.81
N THR A 387 -4.33 18.58 2.44
CA THR A 387 -3.65 17.64 3.33
C THR A 387 -4.57 17.19 4.47
N LEU A 388 -5.24 18.12 5.14
CA LEU A 388 -6.14 17.79 6.24
C LEU A 388 -7.32 16.91 5.77
N VAL A 389 -8.02 17.33 4.72
CA VAL A 389 -9.26 16.69 4.26
C VAL A 389 -8.99 15.30 3.71
N THR A 390 -7.96 15.14 2.89
CA THR A 390 -7.59 13.84 2.29
C THR A 390 -7.19 12.85 3.38
N GLN A 391 -6.38 13.29 4.34
CA GLN A 391 -5.93 12.41 5.42
C GLN A 391 -7.07 12.04 6.40
N LEU A 392 -7.87 13.02 6.83
CA LEU A 392 -8.89 12.78 7.87
C LEU A 392 -10.14 12.08 7.34
N PHE A 393 -10.56 12.36 6.10
CA PHE A 393 -11.86 11.90 5.59
C PHE A 393 -11.75 10.89 4.46
N LEU A 394 -10.65 10.88 3.71
CA LEU A 394 -10.44 9.90 2.63
C LEU A 394 -9.49 8.78 3.05
N GLY A 395 -8.79 8.91 4.19
CA GLY A 395 -7.75 7.96 4.61
C GLY A 395 -6.49 8.00 3.74
N ILE A 396 -6.35 9.01 2.87
CA ILE A 396 -5.25 9.12 1.89
C ILE A 396 -4.30 10.22 2.33
N ARG A 397 -3.00 9.92 2.47
CA ARG A 397 -1.96 10.90 2.80
C ARG A 397 -1.48 11.64 1.56
N LEU A 398 -2.37 12.40 0.92
CA LEU A 398 -2.07 13.10 -0.35
C LEU A 398 -0.94 14.14 -0.20
N GLU A 399 -0.59 14.56 1.02
CA GLU A 399 0.55 15.45 1.28
C GLU A 399 1.87 14.96 0.66
N CYS A 400 2.13 13.64 0.63
CA CYS A 400 3.31 13.12 -0.04
C CYS A 400 3.33 13.48 -1.53
N ALA A 401 2.15 13.51 -2.16
CA ALA A 401 1.95 13.87 -3.55
C ALA A 401 2.23 15.37 -3.83
N LYS A 402 2.37 16.22 -2.81
CA LYS A 402 2.61 17.66 -2.96
C LYS A 402 3.95 17.99 -3.61
N CYS A 403 4.99 17.22 -3.29
CA CYS A 403 6.38 17.52 -3.67
C CYS A 403 6.98 16.48 -4.63
N HIS A 404 6.44 15.26 -4.62
CA HIS A 404 6.83 14.13 -5.47
C HIS A 404 5.63 13.21 -5.63
N HIS A 405 5.69 12.18 -6.47
CA HIS A 405 4.60 11.22 -6.57
C HIS A 405 4.40 10.42 -5.27
N HIS A 406 3.17 10.02 -4.93
CA HIS A 406 2.93 9.26 -3.72
C HIS A 406 3.66 7.89 -3.76
N PRO A 407 4.46 7.55 -2.74
CA PRO A 407 5.33 6.37 -2.81
C PRO A 407 4.59 5.03 -2.76
N PHE A 408 3.33 5.03 -2.33
CA PHE A 408 2.52 3.82 -2.11
C PHE A 408 1.13 3.89 -2.73
N GLU A 409 0.84 4.92 -3.51
CA GLU A 409 -0.48 5.14 -4.13
C GLU A 409 -0.28 5.63 -5.56
N VAL A 410 -1.38 5.69 -6.32
CA VAL A 410 -1.39 6.14 -7.72
C VAL A 410 -1.39 7.67 -7.89
N TYR A 411 -1.36 8.44 -6.79
CA TYR A 411 -1.57 9.88 -6.82
C TYR A 411 -0.29 10.69 -7.06
N GLY A 412 -0.33 11.58 -8.06
CA GLY A 412 0.73 12.52 -8.40
C GLY A 412 0.50 13.96 -7.93
N GLN A 413 1.47 14.82 -8.23
CA GLN A 413 1.39 16.26 -7.96
C GLN A 413 0.17 16.89 -8.62
N GLU A 414 -0.15 16.48 -9.85
CA GLU A 414 -1.34 16.96 -10.54
C GLU A 414 -2.63 16.64 -9.77
N ASP A 415 -2.76 15.42 -9.22
CA ASP A 415 -3.92 15.04 -8.40
C ASP A 415 -4.02 15.90 -7.14
N PHE A 416 -2.89 16.11 -6.46
CA PHE A 416 -2.82 16.96 -5.27
C PHE A 416 -3.28 18.39 -5.58
N TYR A 417 -2.72 19.01 -6.63
CA TYR A 417 -3.04 20.39 -6.97
C TYR A 417 -4.42 20.54 -7.61
N SER A 418 -4.92 19.53 -8.31
CA SER A 418 -6.30 19.49 -8.82
C SER A 418 -7.31 19.41 -7.68
N PHE A 419 -7.07 18.58 -6.66
CA PHE A 419 -7.90 18.56 -5.46
C PHE A 419 -7.81 19.89 -4.70
N ALA A 420 -6.61 20.45 -4.57
CA ALA A 420 -6.41 21.75 -3.95
C ALA A 420 -7.13 22.89 -4.68
N ALA A 421 -7.28 22.83 -6.00
CA ALA A 421 -8.00 23.82 -6.78
C ALA A 421 -9.47 23.98 -6.33
N TYR A 422 -10.08 22.94 -5.75
CA TYR A 422 -11.41 23.04 -5.14
C TYR A 422 -11.46 24.07 -4.00
N PHE A 423 -10.44 24.07 -3.14
CA PHE A 423 -10.33 24.99 -2.00
C PHE A 423 -9.78 26.37 -2.37
N ALA A 424 -9.20 26.54 -3.56
CA ALA A 424 -8.74 27.84 -4.05
C ALA A 424 -9.87 28.87 -4.20
N LYS A 425 -11.12 28.41 -4.31
CA LYS A 425 -12.32 29.26 -4.41
C LYS A 425 -12.89 29.70 -3.06
N VAL A 426 -12.29 29.28 -1.93
CA VAL A 426 -12.76 29.67 -0.59
C VAL A 426 -12.46 31.15 -0.36
N GLY A 427 -13.49 31.98 -0.51
CA GLY A 427 -13.42 33.42 -0.25
C GLY A 427 -13.34 33.74 1.25
N ARG A 428 -12.56 34.78 1.60
CA ARG A 428 -12.46 35.28 2.97
C ARG A 428 -12.68 36.78 3.00
N LYS A 429 -13.43 37.26 3.99
CA LYS A 429 -13.65 38.68 4.24
C LYS A 429 -13.09 39.04 5.61
N GLY A 430 -12.18 40.01 5.66
CA GLY A 430 -11.50 40.48 6.87
C GLY A 430 -10.04 40.01 6.97
N THR A 431 -9.17 40.90 7.44
CA THR A 431 -7.70 40.70 7.52
C THR A 431 -7.21 40.33 8.92
N GLY A 432 -8.05 40.44 9.94
CA GLY A 432 -7.64 40.37 11.36
C GLY A 432 -7.83 39.01 12.04
N LEU A 433 -6.87 38.69 12.92
CA LEU A 433 -7.11 37.91 14.14
C LEU A 433 -8.15 38.70 14.96
N SER A 434 -9.31 38.11 15.23
CA SER A 434 -10.36 38.71 16.06
C SER A 434 -10.74 37.77 17.18
#